data_AF-A0A256XFH2-F1
#
_entry.id   AF-A0A256XFH2-F1
#
_cell.length_a   1.000
_cell.length_b   1.000
_cell.length_c   1.000
_cell.angle_alpha   90.00
_cell.angle_beta   90.00
_cell.angle_gamma   90.00
#
_symmetry.space_group_name_H-M   'P 1'
#
loop_
_entity.id
_entity.type
_entity.pdbx_description
1 polymer ?
#
loop_
_entity_poly.entity_id
_entity_poly.type
_entity_poly.pdbx_seq_one_letter_code
_entity_poly.pdbx_strand_id
1 'polypeptide(L)'
;MENYDKLFKKFESTVPVIHFHHRIDIVMNFLKKYLNYNPEVLAVGALVPYVLMTKGVPSGSRRLAINFLKELRSIFRGKIHVLGLGSPIVTAILKAIGIDSTDSSTWRVKAAYGKIIIPGGGEVHVTNRNVNFGKKKASIQDINRVYNFLRQTNFPLISNFWKVCTDFEYRALVNAWIIMHSEELPRCRSFLKIYREVISTRDR
;
A
#
# COMPACT_ATOMS: atom_id res chain seq x y z
N MET A 1 -17.97 -7.63 -19.43
CA MET A 1 -19.04 -7.55 -18.41
C MET A 1 -19.77 -8.87 -18.24
N GLU A 2 -19.95 -9.68 -19.29
CA GLU A 2 -20.68 -10.96 -19.23
C GLU A 2 -20.24 -11.88 -18.08
N ASN A 3 -18.92 -12.05 -17.86
CA ASN A 3 -18.41 -12.85 -16.76
C ASN A 3 -18.81 -12.29 -15.39
N TYR A 4 -18.76 -10.97 -15.22
CA TYR A 4 -19.17 -10.34 -13.96
C TYR A 4 -20.67 -10.52 -13.72
N ASP A 5 -21.49 -10.35 -14.75
CA ASP A 5 -22.94 -10.56 -14.65
C ASP A 5 -23.29 -12.00 -14.23
N LYS A 6 -22.60 -12.99 -14.84
CA LYS A 6 -22.73 -14.41 -14.48
C LYS A 6 -22.34 -14.66 -13.02
N LEU A 7 -21.24 -14.07 -12.55
CA LEU A 7 -20.77 -14.23 -11.17
C LEU A 7 -21.71 -13.54 -10.17
N PHE A 8 -22.12 -12.30 -10.46
CA PHE A 8 -23.01 -11.50 -9.62
C PHE A 8 -24.37 -12.19 -9.42
N LYS A 9 -24.92 -12.82 -10.48
CA LYS A 9 -26.17 -13.59 -10.38
C LYS A 9 -26.01 -14.91 -9.61
N LYS A 10 -24.79 -15.46 -9.57
CA LYS A 10 -24.51 -16.76 -8.95
C LYS A 10 -24.10 -16.66 -7.48
N PHE A 11 -23.45 -15.57 -7.09
CA PHE A 11 -22.88 -15.40 -5.76
C PHE A 11 -23.41 -14.14 -5.09
N GLU A 12 -23.86 -14.29 -3.84
CA GLU A 12 -24.42 -13.20 -3.03
C GLU A 12 -23.43 -12.04 -2.81
N SER A 13 -22.12 -12.34 -2.75
CA SER A 13 -21.08 -11.33 -2.50
C SER A 13 -20.03 -11.35 -3.61
N THR A 14 -20.31 -10.63 -4.69
CA THR A 14 -19.35 -10.40 -5.78
C THR A 14 -18.85 -8.97 -5.72
N VAL A 15 -17.56 -8.77 -5.45
CA VAL A 15 -16.93 -7.44 -5.44
C VAL A 15 -16.41 -7.10 -6.83
N PRO A 16 -16.87 -6.01 -7.47
CA PRO A 16 -16.31 -5.55 -8.73
C PRO A 16 -14.88 -5.06 -8.55
N VAL A 17 -14.01 -5.46 -9.49
CA VAL A 17 -12.62 -4.99 -9.55
C VAL A 17 -12.43 -4.13 -10.78
N ILE A 18 -12.23 -2.82 -10.59
CA ILE A 18 -11.78 -1.94 -11.67
C ILE A 18 -10.25 -1.97 -11.75
N HIS A 19 -9.72 -2.03 -12.95
CA HIS A 19 -8.28 -2.04 -13.18
C HIS A 19 -7.83 -0.67 -13.65
N PHE A 20 -6.92 -0.06 -12.90
CA PHE A 20 -6.34 1.21 -13.31
C PHE A 20 -5.55 1.05 -14.62
N HIS A 21 -5.68 2.06 -15.49
CA HIS A 21 -4.93 2.19 -16.71
C HIS A 21 -4.76 3.68 -17.02
N HIS A 22 -3.68 4.05 -17.72
CA HIS A 22 -3.41 5.46 -18.03
C HIS A 22 -4.47 6.10 -18.95
N ARG A 23 -5.19 5.29 -19.74
CA ARG A 23 -6.42 5.70 -20.45
C ARG A 23 -7.62 5.67 -19.50
N ILE A 24 -7.78 6.75 -18.74
CA ILE A 24 -8.77 6.88 -17.66
C ILE A 24 -10.21 6.76 -18.19
N ASP A 25 -10.49 7.29 -19.38
CA ASP A 25 -11.78 7.21 -20.05
C ASP A 25 -12.33 5.78 -20.14
N ILE A 26 -11.46 4.82 -20.44
CA ILE A 26 -11.82 3.40 -20.51
C ILE A 26 -12.17 2.86 -19.14
N VAL A 27 -11.33 3.16 -18.13
CA VAL A 27 -11.56 2.72 -16.75
C VAL A 27 -12.89 3.27 -16.23
N MET A 28 -13.18 4.53 -16.51
CA MET A 28 -14.42 5.20 -16.11
C MET A 28 -15.65 4.61 -16.82
N ASN A 29 -15.52 4.19 -18.08
CA ASN A 29 -16.60 3.47 -18.77
C ASN A 29 -16.91 2.12 -18.12
N PHE A 30 -15.90 1.40 -17.61
CA PHE A 30 -16.13 0.18 -16.85
C PHE A 30 -16.74 0.46 -15.47
N LEU A 31 -16.25 1.50 -14.77
CA LEU A 31 -16.82 1.93 -13.50
C LEU A 31 -18.32 2.17 -13.62
N LYS A 32 -18.76 2.97 -14.60
CA LYS A 32 -20.20 3.23 -14.85
C LYS A 32 -21.01 1.94 -14.98
N LYS A 33 -20.49 0.95 -15.70
CA LYS A 33 -21.16 -0.35 -15.86
C LYS A 33 -21.25 -1.13 -14.55
N TYR A 34 -20.21 -1.10 -13.71
CA TYR A 34 -20.25 -1.73 -12.40
C TYR A 34 -21.21 -1.03 -11.43
N LEU A 35 -21.32 0.31 -11.50
CA LEU A 35 -22.23 1.07 -10.64
C LEU A 35 -23.71 0.71 -10.86
N ASN A 36 -24.09 0.23 -12.04
CA ASN A 36 -25.46 -0.26 -12.31
C ASN A 36 -25.86 -1.46 -11.43
N TYR A 37 -24.89 -2.16 -10.83
CA TYR A 37 -25.13 -3.26 -9.89
C TYR A 37 -25.22 -2.80 -8.43
N ASN A 38 -25.19 -1.48 -8.18
CA ASN A 38 -25.22 -0.86 -6.86
C ASN A 38 -24.29 -1.52 -5.81
N PRO A 39 -22.99 -1.69 -6.11
CA PRO A 39 -22.09 -2.41 -5.22
C PRO A 39 -21.84 -1.62 -3.92
N GLU A 40 -21.83 -2.30 -2.77
CA GLU A 40 -21.43 -1.70 -1.50
C GLU A 40 -19.91 -1.50 -1.40
N VAL A 41 -19.16 -2.36 -2.07
CA VAL A 41 -17.69 -2.39 -2.05
C VAL A 41 -17.17 -2.40 -3.48
N LEU A 42 -16.11 -1.64 -3.72
CA LEU A 42 -15.40 -1.61 -4.99
C LEU A 42 -13.92 -1.86 -4.75
N ALA A 43 -13.33 -2.78 -5.52
CA ALA A 43 -11.91 -3.03 -5.49
C ALA A 43 -11.21 -2.36 -6.67
N VAL A 44 -9.98 -1.89 -6.46
CA VAL A 44 -9.15 -1.24 -7.48
C VAL A 44 -7.83 -1.98 -7.63
N GLY A 45 -7.62 -2.57 -8.81
CA GLY A 45 -6.41 -3.29 -9.20
C GLY A 45 -5.48 -2.46 -10.09
N ALA A 46 -4.34 -3.07 -10.43
CA ALA A 46 -3.35 -2.55 -11.38
C ALA A 46 -2.71 -1.19 -11.02
N LEU A 47 -2.83 -0.71 -9.78
CA LEU A 47 -2.20 0.55 -9.35
C LEU A 47 -0.72 0.39 -8.95
N VAL A 48 -0.32 -0.80 -8.49
CA VAL A 48 1.03 -1.08 -7.96
C VAL A 48 2.14 -0.60 -8.90
N PRO A 49 2.14 -0.91 -10.21
CA PRO A 49 3.20 -0.45 -11.11
C PRO A 49 3.26 1.07 -11.19
N TYR A 50 2.11 1.74 -11.30
CA TYR A 50 2.04 3.18 -11.51
C TYR A 50 2.37 3.98 -10.24
N VAL A 51 2.17 3.42 -9.06
CA VAL A 51 2.47 4.08 -7.79
C VAL A 51 3.89 3.79 -7.31
N LEU A 52 4.36 2.55 -7.41
CA LEU A 52 5.63 2.14 -6.79
C LEU A 52 6.80 2.16 -7.76
N MET A 53 6.59 1.90 -9.06
CA MET A 53 7.70 1.79 -10.03
C MET A 53 8.10 3.14 -10.62
N THR A 54 9.34 3.23 -11.10
CA THR A 54 9.86 4.37 -11.87
C THR A 54 10.23 4.01 -13.31
N LYS A 55 10.42 2.71 -13.61
CA LYS A 55 10.79 2.19 -14.93
C LYS A 55 9.60 1.50 -15.57
N GLY A 56 9.45 1.63 -16.89
CA GLY A 56 8.37 0.98 -17.64
C GLY A 56 6.97 1.56 -17.39
N VAL A 57 6.89 2.77 -16.82
CA VAL A 57 5.63 3.48 -16.56
C VAL A 57 5.70 4.92 -17.08
N PRO A 58 4.57 5.52 -17.51
CA PRO A 58 4.55 6.90 -17.96
C PRO A 58 5.08 7.89 -16.90
N SER A 59 5.67 9.00 -17.36
CA SER A 59 6.04 10.10 -16.46
C SER A 59 4.79 10.61 -15.73
N GLY A 60 4.93 10.95 -14.45
CA GLY A 60 3.80 11.38 -13.62
C GLY A 60 2.77 10.28 -13.28
N SER A 61 3.02 9.02 -13.64
CA SER A 61 2.15 7.86 -13.35
C SER A 61 1.64 7.81 -11.91
N ARG A 62 2.50 8.09 -10.93
CA ARG A 62 2.10 8.17 -9.51
C ARG A 62 0.98 9.16 -9.28
N ARG A 63 1.14 10.37 -9.81
CA ARG A 63 0.18 11.45 -9.63
C ARG A 63 -1.11 11.16 -10.38
N LEU A 64 -1.02 10.56 -11.56
CA LEU A 64 -2.18 10.09 -12.33
C LEU A 64 -2.99 9.05 -11.54
N ALA A 65 -2.33 8.05 -10.99
CA ALA A 65 -2.96 7.00 -10.18
C ALA A 65 -3.62 7.56 -8.91
N ILE A 66 -2.95 8.49 -8.22
CA ILE A 66 -3.50 9.14 -7.03
C ILE A 66 -4.69 10.05 -7.38
N ASN A 67 -4.62 10.82 -8.46
CA ASN A 67 -5.74 11.65 -8.92
C ASN A 67 -6.94 10.79 -9.32
N PHE A 68 -6.71 9.66 -9.98
CA PHE A 68 -7.77 8.69 -10.27
C PHE A 68 -8.46 8.18 -9.00
N LEU A 69 -7.70 7.84 -7.95
CA LEU A 69 -8.30 7.43 -6.68
C LEU A 69 -9.13 8.54 -6.02
N LYS A 70 -8.69 9.81 -6.13
CA LYS A 70 -9.46 10.96 -5.66
C LYS A 70 -10.77 11.11 -6.43
N GLU A 71 -10.72 11.03 -7.76
CA GLU A 71 -11.90 11.11 -8.62
C GLU A 71 -12.85 9.95 -8.32
N LEU A 72 -12.35 8.73 -8.22
CA LEU A 72 -13.13 7.55 -7.87
C LEU A 72 -13.85 7.73 -6.53
N ARG A 73 -13.13 8.22 -5.51
CA ARG A 73 -13.71 8.48 -4.19
C ARG A 73 -14.81 9.55 -4.23
N SER A 74 -14.70 10.54 -5.12
CA SER A 74 -15.72 11.58 -5.28
C SER A 74 -17.02 11.06 -5.91
N ILE A 75 -16.91 10.03 -6.76
CA ILE A 75 -18.01 9.42 -7.50
C ILE A 75 -18.69 8.32 -6.68
N PHE A 76 -17.90 7.39 -6.15
CA PHE A 76 -18.41 6.26 -5.39
C PHE A 76 -18.48 6.62 -3.91
N ARG A 77 -19.55 6.24 -3.19
CA ARG A 77 -19.72 6.50 -1.75
C ARG A 77 -19.61 5.26 -0.85
N GLY A 78 -19.57 4.06 -1.44
CA GLY A 78 -19.36 2.81 -0.70
C GLY A 78 -17.90 2.57 -0.28
N LYS A 79 -17.55 1.36 0.13
CA LYS A 79 -16.18 1.05 0.60
C LYS A 79 -15.24 0.81 -0.59
N ILE A 80 -14.08 1.46 -0.61
CA ILE A 80 -13.05 1.27 -1.63
C ILE A 80 -11.90 0.44 -1.04
N HIS A 81 -11.61 -0.69 -1.68
CA HIS A 81 -10.44 -1.50 -1.41
C HIS A 81 -9.39 -1.30 -2.51
N VAL A 82 -8.16 -0.95 -2.16
CA VAL A 82 -7.07 -0.81 -3.14
C VAL A 82 -6.12 -1.99 -3.03
N LEU A 83 -6.00 -2.74 -4.13
CA LEU A 83 -5.23 -3.97 -4.15
C LEU A 83 -3.72 -3.69 -4.19
N GLY A 84 -2.97 -4.31 -3.26
CA GLY A 84 -1.51 -4.38 -3.24
C GLY A 84 -0.76 -3.10 -2.86
N LEU A 85 -1.44 -2.06 -2.35
CA LEU A 85 -0.82 -0.79 -1.93
C LEU A 85 -0.70 -0.60 -0.41
N GLY A 86 -0.79 -1.67 0.39
CA GLY A 86 -0.60 -1.65 1.85
C GLY A 86 0.86 -1.52 2.30
N SER A 87 1.57 -0.52 1.80
CA SER A 87 2.90 -0.12 2.29
C SER A 87 2.77 1.08 3.23
N PRO A 88 3.56 1.17 4.32
CA PRO A 88 3.49 2.32 5.23
C PRO A 88 3.71 3.68 4.56
N ILE A 89 4.43 3.71 3.43
CA ILE A 89 4.64 4.93 2.63
C ILE A 89 3.34 5.40 1.97
N VAL A 90 2.45 4.49 1.60
CA VAL A 90 1.27 4.77 0.76
C VAL A 90 -0.02 4.80 1.59
N THR A 91 -0.11 4.01 2.66
CA THR A 91 -1.30 3.92 3.52
C THR A 91 -1.75 5.30 4.03
N ALA A 92 -0.83 6.19 4.43
CA ALA A 92 -1.19 7.55 4.86
C ALA A 92 -1.86 8.37 3.75
N ILE A 93 -1.41 8.22 2.50
CA ILE A 93 -2.00 8.87 1.33
C ILE A 93 -3.39 8.30 1.03
N LEU A 94 -3.54 6.97 1.07
CA LEU A 94 -4.82 6.29 0.87
C LEU A 94 -5.85 6.73 1.92
N LYS A 95 -5.46 6.75 3.19
CA LYS A 95 -6.28 7.27 4.30
C LYS A 95 -6.68 8.74 4.06
N ALA A 96 -5.74 9.59 3.62
CA ALA A 96 -6.02 10.99 3.34
C ALA A 96 -7.05 11.20 2.21
N ILE A 97 -7.04 10.32 1.20
CA ILE A 97 -8.05 10.29 0.13
C ILE A 97 -9.41 9.80 0.63
N GLY A 98 -9.46 8.96 1.67
CA GLY A 98 -10.68 8.31 2.15
C GLY A 98 -10.88 6.90 1.55
N ILE A 99 -9.78 6.19 1.28
CA ILE A 99 -9.79 4.78 0.91
C ILE A 99 -9.93 3.93 2.17
N ASP A 100 -10.84 2.97 2.14
CA ASP A 100 -11.27 2.21 3.32
C ASP A 100 -10.32 1.07 3.68
N SER A 101 -9.71 0.41 2.70
CA SER A 101 -8.81 -0.72 2.95
C SER A 101 -7.81 -0.97 1.82
N THR A 102 -6.77 -1.75 2.14
CA THR A 102 -5.75 -2.22 1.20
C THR A 102 -5.10 -3.48 1.74
N ASP A 103 -4.44 -4.25 0.87
CA ASP A 103 -3.68 -5.44 1.23
C ASP A 103 -2.19 -5.31 0.85
N SER A 104 -1.36 -6.20 1.40
CA SER A 104 0.06 -6.27 1.06
C SER A 104 0.65 -7.63 1.42
N SER A 105 1.31 -8.27 0.46
CA SER A 105 2.21 -9.42 0.71
C SER A 105 3.63 -8.99 1.09
N THR A 106 3.90 -7.68 1.11
CA THR A 106 5.25 -7.10 1.27
C THR A 106 5.90 -7.54 2.58
N TRP A 107 5.16 -7.65 3.68
CA TRP A 107 5.72 -8.02 4.98
C TRP A 107 6.51 -9.34 4.94
N ARG A 108 5.94 -10.34 4.28
CA ARG A 108 6.53 -11.68 4.12
C ARG A 108 7.64 -11.67 3.07
N VAL A 109 7.39 -11.06 1.91
CA VAL A 109 8.37 -11.02 0.81
C VAL A 109 9.65 -10.31 1.25
N LYS A 110 9.55 -9.17 1.95
CA LYS A 110 10.73 -8.43 2.44
C LYS A 110 11.47 -9.20 3.53
N ALA A 111 10.77 -9.86 4.43
CA ALA A 111 11.40 -10.72 5.42
C ALA A 111 12.22 -11.85 4.79
N ALA A 112 11.74 -12.44 3.69
CA ALA A 112 12.44 -13.52 2.96
C ALA A 112 13.75 -13.03 2.36
N TYR A 113 13.76 -11.79 1.86
CA TYR A 113 14.98 -11.11 1.39
C TYR A 113 15.88 -10.58 2.53
N GLY A 114 15.57 -10.89 3.79
CA GLY A 114 16.37 -10.46 4.94
C GLY A 114 16.26 -8.97 5.23
N LYS A 115 15.10 -8.37 4.94
CA LYS A 115 14.80 -6.95 5.14
C LYS A 115 13.74 -6.74 6.20
N ILE A 116 13.81 -5.56 6.82
CA ILE A 116 12.71 -5.00 7.59
C ILE A 116 12.19 -3.70 6.99
N ILE A 117 10.91 -3.45 7.21
CA ILE A 117 10.23 -2.21 6.85
C ILE A 117 10.52 -1.17 7.93
N ILE A 118 10.75 0.07 7.52
CA ILE A 118 10.91 1.21 8.42
C ILE A 118 9.57 1.93 8.54
N PRO A 119 9.10 2.27 9.75
CA PRO A 119 7.90 3.10 9.93
C PRO A 119 7.97 4.38 9.10
N GLY A 120 6.86 4.70 8.43
CA GLY A 120 6.71 5.82 7.48
C GLY A 120 7.64 5.77 6.25
N GLY A 121 8.40 4.69 6.06
CA GLY A 121 9.56 4.67 5.19
C GLY A 121 9.70 3.41 4.34
N GLY A 122 10.88 3.29 3.74
CA GLY A 122 11.25 2.15 2.90
C GLY A 122 11.68 0.95 3.73
N GLU A 123 12.71 0.27 3.26
CA GLU A 123 13.20 -0.98 3.83
C GLU A 123 14.72 -0.99 3.94
N VAL A 124 15.23 -1.80 4.86
CA VAL A 124 16.67 -1.99 5.07
C VAL A 124 16.99 -3.46 5.30
N HIS A 125 18.17 -3.88 4.87
CA HIS A 125 18.70 -5.21 5.15
C HIS A 125 19.28 -5.29 6.56
N VAL A 126 18.87 -6.33 7.29
CA VAL A 126 19.32 -6.60 8.66
C VAL A 126 20.11 -7.91 8.78
N THR A 127 20.16 -8.69 7.70
CA THR A 127 20.91 -9.95 7.66
C THR A 127 22.31 -9.72 7.09
N ASN A 128 23.25 -10.59 7.45
CA ASN A 128 24.61 -10.61 6.86
C ASN A 128 24.69 -11.39 5.54
N ARG A 129 23.55 -11.78 4.96
CA ARG A 129 23.54 -12.44 3.65
C ARG A 129 24.12 -11.50 2.59
N ASN A 130 24.86 -12.07 1.64
CA ASN A 130 25.29 -11.36 0.44
C ASN A 130 24.06 -11.10 -0.42
N VAL A 131 23.82 -9.82 -0.73
CA VAL A 131 22.65 -9.39 -1.49
C VAL A 131 23.09 -8.62 -2.72
N ASN A 132 22.57 -9.03 -3.87
CA ASN A 132 22.91 -8.42 -5.16
C ASN A 132 22.03 -7.18 -5.48
N PHE A 133 20.84 -7.06 -4.88
CA PHE A 133 19.88 -5.99 -5.18
C PHE A 133 19.29 -5.32 -3.93
N GLY A 134 19.14 -3.98 -3.97
CA GLY A 134 18.54 -3.22 -2.86
C GLY A 134 19.38 -3.19 -1.58
N LYS A 135 20.71 -3.10 -1.74
CA LYS A 135 21.77 -3.35 -0.74
C LYS A 135 21.80 -2.45 0.50
N LYS A 136 20.82 -1.57 0.73
CA LYS A 136 20.87 -0.65 1.87
C LYS A 136 20.85 -1.47 3.17
N LYS A 137 22.00 -1.58 3.83
CA LYS A 137 22.14 -2.17 5.16
C LYS A 137 21.53 -1.23 6.19
N ALA A 138 20.96 -1.80 7.25
CA ALA A 138 20.41 -1.03 8.35
C ALA A 138 21.53 -0.27 9.06
N SER A 139 21.35 1.03 9.27
CA SER A 139 22.18 1.78 10.21
C SER A 139 21.69 1.55 11.65
N ILE A 140 22.51 1.94 12.63
CA ILE A 140 22.09 1.91 14.04
C ILE A 140 20.82 2.76 14.28
N GLN A 141 20.67 3.88 13.55
CA GLN A 141 19.49 4.73 13.63
C GLN A 141 18.24 4.04 13.06
N ASP A 142 18.39 3.28 11.97
CA ASP A 142 17.29 2.49 11.39
C ASP A 142 16.83 1.40 12.39
N ILE A 143 17.76 0.69 13.02
CA ILE A 143 17.48 -0.33 14.04
C ILE A 143 16.80 0.28 15.26
N ASN A 144 17.35 1.35 15.83
CA ASN A 144 16.78 2.03 16.99
C ASN A 144 15.36 2.55 16.72
N ARG A 145 15.11 3.05 15.51
CA ARG A 145 13.76 3.49 15.12
C ARG A 145 12.76 2.35 15.16
N VAL A 146 13.10 1.20 14.56
CA VAL A 146 12.20 0.05 14.53
C VAL A 146 11.97 -0.46 15.95
N TYR A 147 13.03 -0.60 16.75
CA TYR A 147 12.90 -0.99 18.16
C TYR A 147 11.97 -0.05 18.94
N ASN A 148 12.19 1.25 18.84
CA ASN A 148 11.37 2.26 19.53
C ASN A 148 9.91 2.22 19.08
N PHE A 149 9.67 2.09 17.78
CA PHE A 149 8.31 1.97 17.24
C PHE A 149 7.61 0.72 17.78
N LEU A 150 8.28 -0.45 17.75
CA LEU A 150 7.73 -1.70 18.26
C LEU A 150 7.44 -1.60 19.77
N ARG A 151 8.33 -0.96 20.54
CA ARG A 151 8.11 -0.72 21.97
C ARG A 151 6.93 0.20 22.23
N GLN A 152 6.83 1.33 21.52
CA GLN A 152 5.75 2.31 21.67
C GLN A 152 4.38 1.76 21.28
N THR A 153 4.36 0.82 20.34
CA THR A 153 3.13 0.16 19.88
C THR A 153 2.83 -1.15 20.62
N ASN A 154 3.58 -1.48 21.68
CA ASN A 154 3.40 -2.69 22.50
C ASN A 154 3.54 -4.01 21.71
N PHE A 155 4.54 -4.11 20.84
CA PHE A 155 4.83 -5.35 20.12
C PHE A 155 5.11 -6.51 21.10
N PRO A 156 4.32 -7.61 21.07
CA PRO A 156 4.38 -8.63 22.11
C PRO A 156 5.72 -9.35 22.27
N LEU A 157 6.53 -9.41 21.20
CA LEU A 157 7.76 -10.20 21.17
C LEU A 157 9.03 -9.35 21.29
N ILE A 158 8.92 -8.09 21.74
CA ILE A 158 10.03 -7.11 21.75
C ILE A 158 11.29 -7.59 22.48
N SER A 159 11.16 -8.47 23.50
CA SER A 159 12.30 -9.06 24.21
C SER A 159 13.24 -9.87 23.29
N ASN A 160 12.72 -10.37 22.17
CA ASN A 160 13.45 -11.13 21.17
C ASN A 160 13.91 -10.28 19.98
N PHE A 161 13.95 -8.95 20.10
CA PHE A 161 14.17 -8.02 18.99
C PHE A 161 15.31 -8.41 18.04
N TRP A 162 16.45 -8.85 18.57
CA TRP A 162 17.63 -9.20 17.77
C TRP A 162 17.45 -10.43 16.86
N LYS A 163 16.40 -11.25 17.07
CA LYS A 163 16.00 -12.30 16.12
C LYS A 163 15.66 -11.74 14.74
N VAL A 164 15.36 -10.44 14.63
CA VAL A 164 15.19 -9.76 13.35
C VAL A 164 16.39 -9.96 12.39
N CYS A 165 17.60 -10.15 12.92
CA CYS A 165 18.80 -10.35 12.10
C CYS A 165 18.97 -11.80 11.60
N THR A 166 18.35 -12.78 12.25
CA THR A 166 18.61 -14.21 12.02
C THR A 166 17.38 -15.00 11.59
N ASP A 167 16.20 -14.63 12.09
CA ASP A 167 14.96 -15.38 11.95
C ASP A 167 14.00 -14.72 10.94
N PHE A 168 13.56 -15.52 9.95
CA PHE A 168 12.62 -15.07 8.92
C PHE A 168 11.23 -14.77 9.47
N GLU A 169 10.70 -15.65 10.32
CA GLU A 169 9.34 -15.52 10.85
C GLU A 169 9.26 -14.29 11.75
N TYR A 170 10.28 -14.10 12.60
CA TYR A 170 10.37 -12.92 13.43
C TYR A 170 10.41 -11.63 12.61
N ARG A 171 11.20 -11.57 11.53
CA ARG A 171 11.19 -10.43 10.59
C ARG A 171 9.82 -10.21 9.96
N ALA A 172 9.15 -11.29 9.56
CA ALA A 172 7.84 -11.22 8.94
C ALA A 172 6.80 -10.62 9.91
N LEU A 173 6.81 -11.07 11.17
CA LEU A 173 5.96 -10.51 12.24
C LEU A 173 6.25 -9.03 12.50
N VAL A 174 7.53 -8.64 12.60
CA VAL A 174 7.92 -7.23 12.74
C VAL A 174 7.40 -6.40 11.57
N ASN A 175 7.57 -6.87 10.34
CA ASN A 175 7.11 -6.16 9.15
C ASN A 175 5.59 -6.04 9.10
N ALA A 176 4.86 -7.11 9.41
CA ALA A 176 3.40 -7.10 9.46
C ALA A 176 2.91 -6.12 10.54
N TRP A 177 3.54 -6.13 11.72
CA TRP A 177 3.21 -5.21 12.80
C TRP A 177 3.35 -3.76 12.38
N ILE A 178 4.46 -3.40 11.72
CA ILE A 178 4.69 -2.04 11.21
C ILE A 178 3.65 -1.67 10.16
N ILE A 179 3.30 -2.57 9.22
CA ILE A 179 2.26 -2.30 8.22
C ILE A 179 0.90 -2.00 8.89
N MET A 180 0.54 -2.75 9.92
CA MET A 180 -0.76 -2.61 10.57
C MET A 180 -0.85 -1.38 11.49
N HIS A 181 0.25 -1.00 12.15
CA HIS A 181 0.22 0.01 13.22
C HIS A 181 0.89 1.35 12.83
N SER A 182 1.60 1.42 11.70
CA SER A 182 2.27 2.66 11.30
C SER A 182 1.28 3.66 10.70
N GLU A 183 1.08 4.77 11.40
CA GLU A 183 0.36 5.95 10.88
C GLU A 183 1.30 7.10 10.49
N GLU A 184 2.61 6.83 10.49
CA GLU A 184 3.61 7.84 10.18
C GLU A 184 3.48 8.37 8.75
N LEU A 185 3.81 9.65 8.58
CA LEU A 185 3.85 10.30 7.28
C LEU A 185 4.92 9.69 6.37
N PRO A 186 4.74 9.75 5.04
CA PRO A 186 5.73 9.28 4.11
C PRO A 186 7.05 10.03 4.28
N ARG A 187 8.16 9.31 4.51
CA ARG A 187 9.50 9.90 4.66
C ARG A 187 10.18 10.19 3.33
N CYS A 188 9.74 9.53 2.26
CA CYS A 188 10.26 9.79 0.92
C CYS A 188 9.71 11.12 0.39
N ARG A 189 10.58 12.02 -0.08
CA ARG A 189 10.20 13.37 -0.55
C ARG A 189 9.09 13.35 -1.61
N SER A 190 9.14 12.40 -2.55
CA SER A 190 8.13 12.30 -3.62
C SER A 190 6.75 11.96 -3.08
N PHE A 191 6.65 10.98 -2.18
CA PHE A 191 5.38 10.60 -1.54
C PHE A 191 4.91 11.64 -0.52
N LEU A 192 5.81 12.29 0.20
CA LEU A 192 5.46 13.38 1.12
C LEU A 192 4.85 14.57 0.36
N LYS A 193 5.40 14.91 -0.80
CA LYS A 193 4.84 15.95 -1.67
C LYS A 193 3.42 15.59 -2.11
N ILE A 194 3.21 14.36 -2.58
CA ILE A 194 1.87 13.86 -2.96
C ILE A 194 0.91 13.92 -1.77
N TYR A 195 1.33 13.47 -0.60
CA TYR A 195 0.52 13.53 0.62
C TYR A 195 0.05 14.96 0.92
N ARG A 196 0.98 15.93 0.89
CA ARG A 196 0.68 17.35 1.11
C ARG A 196 -0.31 17.92 0.09
N GLU A 197 -0.22 17.50 -1.16
CA GLU A 197 -1.15 17.89 -2.22
C GLU A 197 -2.55 17.30 -2.03
N VAL A 198 -2.63 16.06 -1.51
CA VAL A 198 -3.92 15.42 -1.20
C VAL A 198 -4.62 16.15 -0.07
N ILE A 199 -3.93 16.46 1.02
CA ILE A 199 -4.55 17.15 2.17
C ILE A 199 -4.94 18.60 1.84
N SER A 200 -4.13 19.34 1.07
CA SER A 200 -4.42 20.74 0.75
C SER A 200 -5.61 20.95 -0.19
N THR A 201 -6.06 19.89 -0.85
CA THR A 201 -7.25 19.89 -1.71
C THR A 201 -8.51 19.42 -0.98
N ARG A 202 -8.40 19.01 0.28
CA ARG A 202 -9.53 18.63 1.14
C ARG A 202 -10.10 19.81 1.92
N ASP A 203 -9.27 20.83 2.15
CA ASP A 203 -9.63 22.08 2.86
C ASP A 203 -10.19 23.17 1.92
N ARG A 204 -10.54 22.82 0.68
CA ARG A 204 -11.24 23.68 -0.28
C ARG A 204 -12.53 23.00 -0.72
#